data_AF-A0A9N9IL09-F1
#
_entry.id   AF-A0A9N9IL09-F1
#
_cell.length_a   1.000
_cell.length_b   1.000
_cell.length_c   1.000
_cell.angle_alpha   90.00
_cell.angle_beta   90.00
_cell.angle_gamma   90.00
#
_symmetry.space_group_name_H-M   'P 1'
#
loop_
_entity.id
_entity.type
_entity.pdbx_description
1 polymer ?
#
loop_
_entity_poly.entity_id
_entity_poly.type
_entity_poly.pdbx_seq_one_letter_code
_entity_poly.pdbx_strand_id
1 'polypeptide(L)'
;MSTDNNSKDNITENNRDEQKLENECDFQFNNINFNELAFEYLRKLEEYLNELKITKFDYSQFNFDDLKIIGHGGFAVVYSAELQAA
;
A
#
# COMPACT_ATOMS: atom_id res chain seq x y z
N MET A 1 25.62 -65.34 -6.14
CA MET A 1 24.27 -64.96 -6.60
C MET A 1 24.42 -63.94 -7.72
N SER A 2 23.76 -64.21 -8.84
CA SER A 2 23.47 -63.31 -9.98
C SER A 2 22.80 -62.01 -9.47
N THR A 3 22.98 -60.82 -10.05
CA THR A 3 22.47 -60.30 -11.34
C THR A 3 23.16 -58.96 -11.66
N ASP A 4 23.70 -58.73 -12.86
CA ASP A 4 23.08 -58.14 -14.08
C ASP A 4 22.63 -56.66 -14.03
N ASN A 5 23.38 -55.84 -14.78
CA ASN A 5 23.01 -54.89 -15.85
C ASN A 5 22.10 -53.65 -15.61
N ASN A 6 22.72 -52.48 -15.89
CA ASN A 6 22.25 -51.32 -16.66
C ASN A 6 20.75 -50.95 -16.70
N SER A 7 20.41 -49.73 -16.25
CA SER A 7 19.52 -48.83 -17.02
C SER A 7 19.22 -47.48 -16.35
N LYS A 8 19.27 -46.45 -17.19
CA LYS A 8 18.29 -45.35 -17.33
C LYS A 8 18.37 -44.18 -16.34
N ASP A 9 18.92 -43.09 -16.88
CA ASP A 9 18.25 -41.80 -17.08
C ASP A 9 17.12 -41.45 -16.10
N ASN A 10 17.28 -40.34 -15.38
CA ASN A 10 16.17 -39.40 -15.20
C ASN A 10 16.66 -37.97 -15.00
N ILE A 11 16.24 -37.13 -15.95
CA ILE A 11 16.28 -35.67 -15.97
C ILE A 11 15.12 -35.17 -15.11
N THR A 12 15.39 -34.39 -14.06
CA THR A 12 14.58 -33.27 -13.50
C THR A 12 15.27 -32.86 -12.19
N GLU A 13 15.37 -31.61 -11.77
CA GLU A 13 14.41 -30.51 -11.86
C GLU A 13 15.18 -29.21 -11.55
N ASN A 14 14.91 -28.18 -12.35
CA ASN A 14 15.34 -26.81 -12.08
C ASN A 14 14.63 -26.29 -10.83
N ASN A 15 15.20 -26.47 -9.64
CA ASN A 15 14.77 -25.73 -8.47
C ASN A 15 15.56 -24.43 -8.43
N ARG A 16 15.07 -23.50 -9.24
CA ARG A 16 15.33 -22.07 -9.15
C ARG A 16 15.04 -21.69 -7.70
N ASP A 17 16.09 -21.49 -6.91
CA ASP A 17 16.00 -20.94 -5.56
C ASP A 17 15.29 -19.59 -5.68
N GLU A 18 13.97 -19.61 -5.44
CA GLU A 18 13.19 -18.43 -5.18
C GLU A 18 13.74 -17.84 -3.88
N GLN A 19 14.79 -17.03 -4.01
CA GLN A 19 15.13 -16.04 -3.01
C GLN A 19 13.92 -15.10 -2.92
N LYS A 20 12.99 -15.47 -2.05
CA LYS A 20 12.06 -14.54 -1.42
C LYS A 20 12.90 -13.43 -0.82
N LEU A 21 13.05 -12.32 -1.56
CA LEU A 21 13.28 -11.03 -0.94
C LEU A 21 12.00 -10.68 -0.20
N GLU A 22 11.84 -11.24 0.98
CA GLU A 22 11.03 -10.63 2.03
C GLU A 22 11.82 -9.37 2.44
N ASN A 23 11.59 -8.29 1.69
CA ASN A 23 11.91 -6.95 2.18
C ASN A 23 10.95 -6.70 3.35
N GLU A 24 11.35 -7.16 4.54
CA GLU A 24 10.81 -6.65 5.79
C GLU A 24 11.04 -5.14 5.76
N CYS A 25 9.97 -4.40 5.50
CA CYS A 25 9.94 -2.98 5.74
C CYS A 25 9.86 -2.84 7.27
N ASP A 26 11.02 -2.95 7.92
CA ASP A 26 11.19 -2.70 9.35
C ASP A 26 10.89 -1.22 9.62
N PHE A 27 9.61 -0.91 9.74
CA PHE A 27 9.15 0.35 10.28
C PHE A 27 9.44 0.36 11.78
N GLN A 28 10.65 0.79 12.12
CA GLN A 28 11.00 1.03 13.51
C GLN A 28 10.24 2.26 14.02
N PHE A 29 9.08 2.03 14.63
CA PHE A 29 8.43 3.03 15.47
C PHE A 29 9.26 3.20 16.74
N ASN A 30 10.33 4.00 16.65
CA ASN A 30 10.88 4.65 17.83
C ASN A 30 9.72 5.31 18.57
N ASN A 31 9.73 5.25 19.90
CA ASN A 31 8.70 5.59 20.90
C ASN A 31 7.95 6.93 20.66
N ILE A 32 7.27 7.04 19.53
CA ILE A 32 6.53 8.21 19.06
C ILE A 32 5.13 8.00 19.59
N ASN A 33 4.69 8.91 20.44
CA ASN A 33 3.29 8.99 20.78
C ASN A 33 2.52 9.33 19.50
N PHE A 34 1.90 8.33 18.90
CA PHE A 34 1.20 8.45 17.63
C PHE A 34 0.17 9.59 17.66
N ASN A 35 -0.46 9.81 18.82
CA ASN A 35 -1.42 10.89 18.99
C ASN A 35 -0.75 12.27 18.87
N GLU A 36 0.43 12.45 19.46
CA GLU A 36 1.19 13.71 19.39
C GLU A 36 1.62 14.00 17.95
N LEU A 37 2.09 12.98 17.22
CA LEU A 37 2.42 13.10 15.81
C LEU A 37 1.19 13.46 14.96
N ALA A 38 0.05 12.79 15.20
CA ALA A 38 -1.20 13.08 14.49
C ALA A 38 -1.69 14.51 14.74
N PHE A 39 -1.63 15.00 15.99
CA PHE A 39 -2.01 16.37 16.32
C PHE A 39 -1.10 17.39 15.64
N GLU A 40 0.21 17.15 15.59
CA GLU A 40 1.15 18.03 14.89
C GLU A 40 0.89 18.08 13.37
N TYR A 41 0.55 16.95 12.74
CA TYR A 41 0.18 16.93 11.33
C TYR A 41 -1.13 17.68 11.06
N LEU A 42 -2.14 17.50 11.90
CA LEU A 42 -3.41 18.23 11.79
C LEU A 42 -3.19 19.74 11.92
N ARG A 43 -2.41 20.17 12.92
CA ARG A 43 -2.07 21.59 13.12
C ARG A 43 -1.39 22.20 11.90
N LYS A 44 -0.36 21.52 11.35
CA LYS A 44 0.35 22.01 10.15
C LYS A 44 -0.56 22.06 8.94
N LEU A 45 -1.43 21.06 8.77
CA LEU A 45 -2.40 21.04 7.68
C LEU A 45 -3.36 22.24 7.80
N GLU A 46 -3.90 22.51 8.99
CA GLU A 46 -4.75 23.67 9.23
C GLU A 46 -4.04 24.99 8.96
N GLU A 47 -2.78 25.14 9.38
CA GLU A 47 -1.94 26.31 9.08
C GLU A 47 -1.80 26.51 7.56
N TYR A 48 -1.45 25.46 6.81
CA TYR A 48 -1.34 25.53 5.35
C TYR A 48 -2.66 25.88 4.66
N LEU A 49 -3.78 25.29 5.09
CA LEU A 49 -5.09 25.59 4.51
C LEU A 49 -5.50 27.04 4.79
N ASN A 50 -5.20 27.56 5.99
CA ASN A 50 -5.45 28.95 6.35
C ASN A 50 -4.59 29.92 5.52
N GLU A 51 -3.30 29.63 5.33
CA GLU A 51 -2.41 30.43 4.48
C GLU A 51 -2.91 30.51 3.03
N LEU A 52 -3.39 29.39 2.50
CA LEU A 52 -3.97 29.31 1.16
C LEU A 52 -5.42 29.82 1.08
N LYS A 53 -6.01 30.22 2.21
CA LYS A 53 -7.43 30.64 2.33
C LYS A 53 -8.42 29.56 1.83
N ILE A 54 -8.04 28.30 1.95
CA ILE A 54 -8.89 27.15 1.60
C ILE A 54 -9.75 26.83 2.83
N THR A 55 -10.97 27.35 2.86
CA THR A 55 -11.94 27.09 3.94
C THR A 55 -12.80 25.86 3.67
N LYS A 56 -12.89 25.44 2.40
CA LYS A 56 -13.65 24.28 1.96
C LYS A 56 -13.00 23.72 0.70
N PHE A 57 -12.86 22.40 0.66
CA PHE A 57 -12.55 21.71 -0.58
C PHE A 57 -13.83 21.54 -1.39
N ASP A 58 -13.82 22.05 -2.62
CA ASP A 58 -14.89 21.80 -3.56
C ASP A 58 -14.67 20.45 -4.23
N TYR A 59 -15.50 19.49 -3.86
CA TYR A 59 -15.49 18.18 -4.46
C TYR A 59 -16.56 18.03 -5.55
N SER A 60 -17.38 19.06 -5.83
CA SER A 60 -18.48 18.97 -6.80
C SER A 60 -18.04 18.58 -8.21
N GLN A 61 -16.77 18.80 -8.53
CA GLN A 61 -16.13 18.38 -9.78
C GLN A 61 -15.98 16.86 -9.93
N PHE A 62 -16.17 16.06 -8.87
CA PHE A 62 -16.08 14.60 -8.93
C PHE A 62 -17.46 13.98 -9.09
N ASN A 63 -17.55 12.88 -9.84
CA ASN A 63 -18.75 12.06 -9.90
C ASN A 63 -18.77 11.12 -8.69
N PHE A 64 -19.82 11.25 -7.86
CA PHE A 64 -20.01 10.45 -6.66
C PHE A 64 -20.90 9.21 -6.89
N ASP A 65 -21.53 9.10 -8.06
CA ASP A 65 -22.45 8.01 -8.38
C ASP A 65 -21.73 6.66 -8.50
N ASP A 66 -20.44 6.68 -8.86
CA ASP A 66 -19.57 5.49 -8.94
C ASP A 66 -18.33 5.61 -8.03
N LEU A 67 -18.54 6.02 -6.78
CA LEU A 67 -17.49 6.02 -5.78
C LEU A 67 -17.06 4.60 -5.43
N LYS A 68 -15.81 4.26 -5.78
CA LYS A 68 -15.24 2.96 -5.43
C LYS A 68 -14.22 3.09 -4.32
N ILE A 69 -14.40 2.32 -3.24
CA ILE A 69 -13.33 2.19 -2.23
C ILE A 69 -12.19 1.38 -2.84
N ILE A 70 -10.99 1.96 -2.84
CA ILE A 70 -9.78 1.32 -3.35
C ILE A 70 -8.79 0.95 -2.25
N GLY A 71 -9.01 1.41 -1.02
CA GLY A 71 -8.13 1.12 0.10
C GLY A 71 -8.74 1.43 1.45
N HIS A 72 -8.35 0.66 2.45
CA HIS A 72 -8.70 0.88 3.85
C HIS A 72 -7.39 0.88 4.65
N GLY A 73 -7.21 1.90 5.50
CA GLY A 73 -6.15 1.98 6.48
C GLY A 73 -6.73 2.10 7.89
N GLY A 74 -5.86 2.08 8.90
CA GLY A 74 -6.29 2.22 10.30
C GLY A 74 -6.93 3.58 10.62
N PHE A 75 -6.73 4.60 9.77
CA PHE A 75 -7.16 5.98 10.03
C PHE A 75 -7.94 6.60 8.88
N ALA A 76 -8.02 5.95 7.72
CA ALA A 76 -8.64 6.52 6.53
C ALA A 76 -9.17 5.44 5.58
N VAL A 77 -10.17 5.84 4.79
CA VAL A 77 -10.68 5.08 3.65
C VAL A 77 -10.37 5.87 2.39
N VAL A 78 -9.81 5.20 1.39
CA VAL A 78 -9.41 5.82 0.12
C VAL A 78 -10.41 5.44 -0.96
N TYR A 79 -10.92 6.45 -1.65
CA TYR A 79 -11.88 6.29 -2.73
C TYR A 79 -11.26 6.69 -4.08
N SER A 80 -11.70 6.01 -5.13
CA SER A 80 -11.53 6.43 -6.52
C SER A 80 -12.84 7.08 -6.97
N ALA A 81 -12.71 8.24 -7.61
CA ALA A 81 -13.81 8.97 -8.22
C ALA A 81 -13.35 9.54 -9.57
N GLU A 82 -14.28 9.65 -10.51
CA GLU A 82 -14.03 10.25 -11.82
C GLU A 82 -14.26 11.76 -11.78
N LEU A 83 -13.49 12.52 -12.56
CA LEU A 83 -13.78 13.94 -12.76
C LEU A 83 -15.00 14.08 -13.68
N GLN A 84 -15.97 14.92 -13.32
CA GLN A 84 -17.07 15.27 -14.20
C GLN A 84 -16.50 16.02 -15.42
N ALA A 85 -16.74 15.51 -16.62
CA ALA A 85 -16.40 16.23 -17.84
C ALA A 85 -17.27 17.50 -17.94
N ALA A 86 -16.62 18.64 -18.22
CA ALA A 86 -17.27 19.93 -18.39
C ALA A 86 -18.18 19.97 -19.63
#